data_AF-A0A0C2GEU5-F1
#
_entry.id   AF-A0A0C2GEU5-F1
#
_cell.length_a   1.000
_cell.length_b   1.000
_cell.length_c   1.000
_cell.angle_alpha   90.00
_cell.angle_beta   90.00
_cell.angle_gamma   90.00
#
_symmetry.space_group_name_H-M   'P 1'
#
loop_
_entity.id
_entity.type
_entity.pdbx_description
1 polymer ?
#
loop_
_entity_poly.entity_id
_entity_poly.type
_entity_poly.pdbx_seq_one_letter_code
_entity_poly.pdbx_strand_id
1 'polypeptide(L)' 'MDLGKFTNHTLFETDDAYKQMGFRIEDLGCCKVLQHVIWATNAFVGTLFTDAPADCQIVQDIVRKVNTDDVVVQNRE' A
#
# COMPACT_ATOMS: atom_id res chain seq x y z
N MET A 1 -11.59 0.82 -21.68
CA MET A 1 -10.57 1.52 -20.87
C MET A 1 -9.35 0.62 -20.85
N ASP A 2 -8.25 1.05 -21.44
CA ASP A 2 -6.96 0.35 -21.36
C ASP A 2 -6.25 0.88 -20.11
N LEU A 3 -6.00 0.02 -19.13
CA LEU A 3 -5.37 0.37 -17.83
C LEU A 3 -3.83 0.37 -17.91
N GLY A 4 -3.27 0.08 -19.08
CA GLY A 4 -1.84 0.10 -19.32
C GLY A 4 -1.40 -1.02 -20.25
N LYS A 5 -0.38 -0.75 -21.06
CA LYS A 5 0.28 -1.76 -21.88
C LYS A 5 1.27 -2.56 -21.04
N PHE A 6 1.53 -3.80 -21.45
CA PHE A 6 2.61 -4.60 -20.86
C PHE A 6 3.94 -3.84 -20.85
N THR A 7 4.66 -3.98 -19.73
CA THR A 7 6.00 -3.42 -19.51
C THR A 7 6.87 -4.46 -18.81
N ASN A 8 8.18 -4.37 -19.01
CA ASN A 8 9.17 -5.19 -18.30
C ASN A 8 9.40 -4.73 -16.86
N HIS A 9 8.88 -3.56 -16.48
CA HIS A 9 8.95 -3.05 -15.12
C HIS A 9 7.80 -3.61 -14.29
N THR A 10 8.11 -4.06 -13.08
CA THR A 10 7.15 -4.64 -12.15
C THR A 10 7.28 -3.98 -10.79
N LEU A 11 6.19 -3.99 -10.02
CA LEU A 11 6.16 -3.62 -8.62
C LEU A 11 5.62 -4.83 -7.85
N PHE A 12 6.51 -5.68 -7.34
CA PHE A 12 6.12 -6.89 -6.62
C PHE A 12 5.70 -6.59 -5.19
N GLU A 13 4.97 -7.51 -4.56
CA GLU A 13 4.44 -7.38 -3.19
C GLU A 13 5.49 -7.10 -2.10
N THR A 14 6.76 -7.43 -2.32
CA THR A 14 7.86 -7.20 -1.37
C THR A 14 8.96 -6.29 -1.93
N ASP A 15 8.63 -5.45 -2.91
CA ASP A 15 9.55 -4.52 -3.55
C ASP A 15 10.14 -3.49 -2.56
N ASP A 16 11.41 -3.11 -2.77
CA ASP A 16 12.09 -2.12 -1.93
C ASP A 16 11.43 -0.73 -1.97
N ALA A 17 10.67 -0.41 -3.04
CA ALA A 17 9.91 0.82 -3.14
C ALA A 17 8.96 1.02 -1.94
N TYR A 18 8.44 -0.06 -1.36
CA TYR A 18 7.56 0.02 -0.18
C TYR A 18 8.27 0.54 1.08
N LYS A 19 9.61 0.53 1.14
CA LYS A 19 10.37 1.18 2.24
C LYS A 19 10.05 2.67 2.34
N GLN A 20 9.81 3.33 1.21
CA GLN A 20 9.46 4.75 1.17
C GLN A 20 7.97 5.02 1.46
N MET A 21 7.15 3.97 1.50
CA MET A 21 5.70 4.03 1.73
C MET A 21 5.31 3.60 3.16
N GLY A 22 6.29 3.51 4.07
CA GLY A 22 6.05 3.23 5.50
C GLY A 22 6.14 1.75 5.90
N PHE A 23 6.53 0.86 5.00
CA PHE A 23 6.78 -0.56 5.32
C PHE A 23 8.25 -0.81 5.65
N ARG A 24 8.51 -1.86 6.43
CA ARG A 24 9.86 -2.45 6.53
C ARG A 24 9.97 -3.59 5.53
N ILE A 25 11.08 -3.63 4.80
CA ILE A 25 11.40 -4.74 3.90
C ILE A 25 12.73 -5.35 4.37
N GLU A 26 12.68 -6.63 4.71
CA GLU A 26 13.84 -7.44 5.11
C GLU A 26 14.30 -8.30 3.94
N ASP A 27 15.61 -8.29 3.66
CA ASP A 27 16.22 -9.05 2.57
C ASP A 27 16.88 -10.33 3.12
N LEU A 28 16.39 -11.49 2.69
CA LEU A 28 16.87 -12.82 3.09
C LEU A 28 17.78 -13.44 2.01
N GLY A 29 18.22 -12.65 1.03
CA GLY A 29 19.03 -13.08 -0.11
C GLY A 29 18.19 -13.63 -1.25
N CYS A 30 17.50 -14.74 -1.05
CA CYS A 30 16.68 -15.36 -2.10
C CYS A 30 15.26 -14.78 -2.20
N CYS A 31 14.80 -14.09 -1.15
CA CYS A 31 13.49 -13.47 -1.09
C CYS A 31 13.52 -12.23 -0.19
N LYS A 32 12.45 -11.45 -0.26
CA LYS A 32 12.22 -10.28 0.58
C LYS A 32 10.93 -10.45 1.35
N VAL A 33 10.89 -9.93 2.57
CA VAL A 33 9.74 -10.00 3.47
C VAL A 33 9.25 -8.60 3.76
N LEU A 34 7.97 -8.35 3.48
CA LEU A 34 7.29 -7.12 3.86
C LEU A 34 6.75 -7.22 5.28
N GLN A 35 6.97 -6.16 6.05
CA GLN A 35 6.50 -6.02 7.42
C GLN A 35 5.73 -4.71 7.61
N HIS A 36 4.45 -4.83 7.94
CA HIS A 36 3.63 -3.73 8.44
C HIS A 36 3.97 -3.43 9.91
N VAL A 37 3.87 -2.16 10.31
CA VAL A 37 4.27 -1.73 11.66
C VAL A 37 3.42 -2.34 12.78
N ILE A 38 2.13 -2.59 12.52
CA ILE A 38 1.20 -3.19 13.49
C ILE A 38 1.04 -4.70 13.25
N TRP A 39 0.95 -5.12 11.99
CA TRP A 39 0.60 -6.51 11.62
C TRP A 39 1.79 -7.42 11.35
N ALA A 40 3.02 -6.91 11.49
CA ALA A 40 4.24 -7.60 11.11
C ALA A 40 4.11 -8.18 9.69
N THR A 41 4.35 -9.48 9.51
CA THR A 41 4.28 -10.17 8.22
C THR A 41 2.86 -10.65 7.85
N ASN A 42 1.85 -10.41 8.70
CA ASN A 42 0.47 -10.81 8.44
C ASN A 42 -0.27 -9.73 7.62
N ALA A 43 0.30 -9.34 6.50
CA ALA A 43 -0.25 -8.31 5.62
C ALA A 43 0.04 -8.64 4.15
N PHE A 44 -0.89 -8.24 3.29
CA PHE A 44 -0.67 -8.19 1.84
C PHE A 44 -0.77 -6.73 1.40
N VAL A 45 0.08 -6.31 0.47
CA VAL A 45 0.13 -4.92 -0.02
C VAL A 45 -0.22 -4.85 -1.50
N GLY A 46 -0.91 -3.77 -1.88
CA GLY A 46 -1.12 -3.37 -3.26
C GLY A 46 -1.07 -1.85 -3.38
N THR A 47 -0.72 -1.35 -4.56
CA THR A 47 -0.58 0.09 -4.82
C THR A 47 -1.53 0.52 -5.93
N LEU A 48 -2.30 1.58 -5.69
CA LEU A 48 -3.12 2.26 -6.69
C LEU A 48 -2.48 3.59 -7.06
N PHE A 49 -2.38 3.88 -8.35
CA PHE A 49 -1.84 5.14 -8.88
C PHE A 49 -2.97 5.97 -9.49
N THR A 50 -2.90 7.28 -9.28
CA THR A 50 -3.82 8.26 -9.87
C THR A 50 -3.09 9.58 -10.09
N ASP A 51 -3.48 10.32 -11.11
CA ASP A 51 -3.07 11.70 -11.37
C ASP A 51 -4.03 12.73 -10.74
N ALA A 52 -5.10 12.27 -10.07
CA ALA A 52 -6.02 13.13 -9.36
C ALA A 52 -5.29 13.92 -8.26
N PRO A 53 -5.44 15.25 -8.21
CA PRO A 53 -4.84 16.08 -7.17
C PRO A 53 -5.29 15.65 -5.77
N ALA A 54 -4.39 15.74 -4.78
CA ALA A 54 -4.69 15.33 -3.41
C ALA A 54 -5.84 16.14 -2.76
N ASP A 55 -6.07 17.36 -3.24
CA ASP A 55 -7.11 18.26 -2.77
C ASP A 55 -8.45 18.07 -3.48
N CYS A 56 -8.55 17.19 -4.48
CA CYS A 56 -9.82 16.93 -5.15
C CYS A 56 -10.77 16.13 -4.24
N GLN A 57 -12.08 16.36 -4.42
CA GLN A 57 -13.12 15.79 -3.56
C GLN A 57 -13.02 14.27 -3.43
N ILE A 58 -12.80 13.56 -4.55
CA ILE A 58 -12.77 12.09 -4.55
C ILE A 58 -11.59 11.51 -3.79
N VAL A 59 -10.40 12.11 -3.88
CA VAL A 59 -9.22 11.66 -3.11
C VAL A 59 -9.42 11.95 -1.63
N GLN A 60 -9.95 13.12 -1.28
CA GLN A 60 -10.27 13.44 0.11
C GLN A 60 -11.29 12.46 0.70
N ASP A 61 -12.32 12.09 -0.06
CA ASP A 61 -13.34 11.14 0.41
C ASP A 61 -12.78 9.74 0.61
N ILE A 62 -11.91 9.27 -0.29
CA ILE A 62 -11.20 7.98 -0.15
C ILE A 62 -10.34 8.00 1.13
N VAL A 63 -9.51 9.03 1.32
CA VAL A 63 -8.62 9.16 2.48
C VAL A 63 -9.41 9.22 3.79
N ARG A 64 -10.51 9.97 3.83
CA ARG A 64 -11.39 10.03 5.02
C ARG A 64 -11.99 8.67 5.34
N LYS A 65 -12.47 7.96 4.33
CA LYS A 65 -13.10 6.64 4.50
C LYS A 65 -12.10 5.63 5.06
N VAL A 66 -10.92 5.48 4.46
CA VAL A 66 -9.91 4.50 4.91
C VAL A 66 -9.46 4.76 6.34
N ASN A 67 -9.20 6.02 6.70
CA ASN A 67 -8.78 6.38 8.05
C ASN A 67 -9.89 6.17 9.10
N THR A 68 -11.17 6.26 8.69
CA THR A 68 -12.29 6.03 9.60
C THR A 68 -12.53 4.53 9.83
N ASP A 69 -12.36 3.71 8.80
CA ASP A 69 -12.47 2.25 8.91
C ASP A 69 -11.38 1.69 9.86
N ASP A 70 -10.17 2.25 9.84
CA ASP A 70 -9.09 1.91 10.80
C ASP A 70 -9.49 2.19 12.26
N VAL A 71 -10.18 3.31 12.53
CA VAL A 71 -10.69 3.62 13.87
C VAL A 71 -11.73 2.59 14.31
N VAL A 72 -12.60 2.13 13.41
CA VAL A 72 -13.62 1.13 13.75
C VAL A 72 -13.01 -0.23 14.06
N VAL A 73 -11.93 -0.62 13.37
CA VAL A 73 -11.22 -1.89 13.65
C VAL A 73 -10.53 -1.84 15.02
N GLN A 74 -9.86 -0.74 15.37
CA GLN A 74 -9.17 -0.59 16.66
C GLN A 74 -10.11 -0.54 17.87
N ASN A 75 -11.41 -0.25 17.68
CA ASN A 75 -12.40 -0.21 18.77
C ASN A 75 -13.13 -1.55 19.00
N ARG A 76 -12.76 -2.62 18.28
CA ARG A 76 -13.37 -3.96 18.41
C ARG A 76 -12.50 -4.99 19.14
N GLU A 77 -11.32 -4.58 19.60
CA GLU A 77 -10.41 -5.38 20.44
C GLU A 77 -10.56 -5.03 21.93
#